data_AF-A0A349UR87-F1
#
_entry.id   AF-A0A349UR87-F1
#
_cell.length_a   1.000
_cell.length_b   1.000
_cell.length_c   1.000
_cell.angle_alpha   90.00
_cell.angle_beta   90.00
_cell.angle_gamma   90.00
#
_symmetry.space_group_name_H-M   'P 1'
#
loop_
_entity.id
_entity.type
_entity.pdbx_description
1 polymer ?
#
loop_
_entity_poly.entity_id
_entity_poly.type
_entity_poly.pdbx_seq_one_letter_code
_entity_poly.pdbx_strand_id
1 'polypeptide(L)' 'MAFAFEKLIVYQKAITFAGGVCTLTKSFPRGYFFLADQLNRAALSIAANIAEGNGRFTKAD' A
#
# COMPACT_ATOMS: atom_id res chain seq x y z
N MET A 1 -9.91 -18.62 1.47
CA MET A 1 -8.85 -18.92 0.49
C MET A 1 -7.91 -17.73 0.46
N ALA A 2 -6.61 -17.95 0.65
CA ALA A 2 -5.60 -16.88 0.61
C ALA A 2 -5.08 -16.71 -0.82
N PHE A 3 -4.91 -15.47 -1.28
CA PHE A 3 -4.28 -15.20 -2.57
C PHE A 3 -2.76 -15.46 -2.49
N ALA A 4 -2.13 -15.81 -3.61
CA ALA A 4 -0.71 -16.15 -3.64
C ALA A 4 0.19 -14.98 -3.17
N PHE A 5 -0.16 -13.74 -3.53
CA PHE A 5 0.57 -12.55 -3.13
C PHE A 5 0.55 -12.30 -1.62
N GLU A 6 -0.46 -12.77 -0.90
CA GLU A 6 -0.58 -12.56 0.55
C GLU A 6 0.56 -13.24 1.32
N LYS A 7 1.17 -14.27 0.73
CA LYS A 7 2.33 -14.97 1.29
C LYS A 7 3.65 -14.22 1.07
N LEU A 8 3.68 -13.21 0.20
CA LEU A 8 4.90 -12.44 -0.05
C LEU A 8 5.22 -11.56 1.17
N ILE A 9 6.45 -11.71 1.70
CA ILE A 9 6.93 -10.89 2.81
C ILE A 9 6.87 -9.40 2.45
N VAL A 10 7.19 -9.04 1.20
CA VAL A 10 7.14 -7.65 0.73
C VAL A 10 5.71 -7.10 0.70
N TYR A 11 4.70 -7.92 0.36
CA TYR A 11 3.29 -7.51 0.43
C TYR A 11 2.86 -7.27 1.88
N GLN A 12 3.20 -8.19 2.79
CA GLN A 12 2.88 -8.04 4.22
C GLN A 12 3.52 -6.77 4.80
N LYS A 13 4.78 -6.49 4.47
CA LYS A 13 5.48 -5.25 4.87
C LYS A 13 4.80 -4.01 4.29
N ALA A 14 4.34 -4.06 3.03
CA ALA A 14 3.62 -2.94 2.41
C ALA A 14 2.28 -2.65 3.13
N ILE A 15 1.55 -3.70 3.54
CA ILE A 15 0.32 -3.55 4.34
C ILE A 15 0.62 -2.95 5.72
N THR A 16 1.66 -3.45 6.42
CA THR A 16 2.08 -2.86 7.71
C THR A 16 2.48 -1.40 7.55
N PHE A 17 3.22 -1.06 6.49
CA PHE A 17 3.61 0.31 6.17
C PHE A 17 2.39 1.20 5.93
N ALA A 18 1.43 0.77 5.10
CA ALA A 18 0.20 1.52 4.86
C ALA A 18 -0.61 1.75 6.14
N GLY A 19 -0.69 0.75 7.03
CA GLY A 19 -1.30 0.90 8.35
C GLY A 19 -0.58 1.94 9.23
N GLY A 20 0.75 1.97 9.18
CA GLY A 20 1.57 2.99 9.84
C GLY A 20 1.29 4.40 9.31
N VAL A 21 1.23 4.57 7.98
CA VAL A 21 0.92 5.87 7.35
C VAL A 21 -0.49 6.34 7.69
N CYS A 22 -1.48 5.45 7.67
CA CYS A 22 -2.85 5.76 8.09
C CYS A 22 -2.93 6.17 9.56
N THR A 23 -2.13 5.54 10.42
CA THR A 23 -2.05 5.92 11.84
C THR A 23 -1.38 7.27 12.04
N LEU A 24 -0.26 7.52 11.34
CA LEU A 24 0.47 8.78 11.38
C LEU A 24 -0.39 9.95 10.88
N THR A 25 -1.09 9.78 9.76
CA THR A 25 -1.87 10.87 9.13
C THR A 25 -3.10 11.27 9.96
N LYS A 26 -3.59 10.41 10.87
CA LYS A 26 -4.67 10.76 11.82
C LYS A 26 -4.28 11.87 12.78
N SER A 27 -2.99 12.05 13.08
CA SER A 27 -2.52 13.11 13.98
C SER A 27 -2.28 14.45 13.30
N PHE A 28 -2.56 14.56 12.00
CA PHE A 28 -2.36 15.82 11.27
C PHE A 28 -3.35 16.89 11.74
N PRO A 29 -2.90 18.15 11.88
CA PRO A 29 -3.78 19.23 12.27
C PRO A 29 -4.78 19.56 11.16
N ARG A 30 -5.86 20.27 11.54
CA ARG A 30 -6.86 20.75 10.58
C ARG A 30 -6.19 21.57 9.48
N GLY A 31 -6.59 21.32 8.23
CA GLY A 31 -6.01 21.96 7.04
C GLY A 31 -5.13 21.03 6.20
N TYR A 32 -4.68 19.90 6.75
CA TYR A 32 -3.78 18.96 6.04
C TYR A 32 -4.48 17.71 5.48
N PHE A 33 -5.81 17.73 5.34
CA PHE A 33 -6.58 16.58 4.82
C PHE A 33 -6.08 16.14 3.44
N PHE A 34 -5.75 17.09 2.56
CA PHE A 34 -5.22 16.78 1.23
C PHE A 34 -3.89 15.99 1.31
N LEU A 35 -3.01 16.33 2.25
CA LEU A 35 -1.74 15.64 2.41
C LEU A 35 -1.94 14.25 3.03
N ALA A 36 -2.84 14.14 4.01
CA ALA A 36 -3.24 12.86 4.58
C ALA A 36 -3.81 11.91 3.50
N ASP A 37 -4.70 12.41 2.62
CA ASP A 37 -5.25 11.63 1.51
C ASP A 37 -4.17 11.15 0.54
N GLN A 38 -3.29 12.05 0.09
CA GLN A 38 -2.21 11.72 -0.83
C GLN A 38 -1.28 10.65 -0.25
N LEU A 39 -0.88 10.80 1.02
CA LEU A 39 -0.01 9.83 1.70
C LEU A 39 -0.69 8.46 1.86
N ASN A 40 -1.96 8.43 2.28
CA ASN A 40 -2.70 7.18 2.46
C ASN A 40 -2.90 6.44 1.14
N ARG A 41 -3.28 7.15 0.08
CA ARG A 41 -3.45 6.56 -1.26
C ARG A 41 -2.13 6.07 -1.83
N ALA A 42 -1.06 6.85 -1.70
CA ALA A 42 0.27 6.44 -2.15
C ALA A 42 0.78 5.20 -1.41
N ALA A 43 0.62 5.15 -0.08
CA ALA A 43 1.05 3.99 0.72
C ALA A 43 0.26 2.72 0.37
N LEU A 44 -1.07 2.84 0.21
CA LEU A 44 -1.92 1.71 -0.18
C LEU A 44 -1.59 1.21 -1.60
N SER A 45 -1.24 2.12 -2.51
CA SER A 45 -0.86 1.80 -3.89
C SER A 45 0.32 0.81 -3.96
N ILE A 46 1.25 0.85 -3.00
CA ILE A 46 2.39 -0.09 -2.95
C ILE A 46 1.88 -1.54 -2.83
N ALA A 47 0.99 -1.81 -1.88
CA ALA A 47 0.43 -3.15 -1.69
C ALA A 47 -0.44 -3.57 -2.87
N ALA A 48 -1.22 -2.64 -3.43
CA ALA A 48 -2.05 -2.89 -4.61
C ALA A 48 -1.22 -3.29 -5.84
N ASN A 49 -0.13 -2.56 -6.11
CA ASN A 49 0.76 -2.87 -7.24
C ASN A 49 1.50 -4.20 -7.06
N ILE A 50 1.90 -4.56 -5.82
CA ILE A 50 2.48 -5.88 -5.55
C ILE A 50 1.47 -7.00 -5.83
N ALA A 51 0.23 -6.83 -5.38
CA ALA A 51 -0.83 -7.80 -5.62
C ALA A 51 -1.16 -7.93 -7.11
N GLU A 52 -1.26 -6.81 -7.83
CA GLU A 52 -1.53 -6.78 -9.27
C GLU A 52 -0.39 -7.39 -10.10
N GLY A 53 0.87 -7.12 -9.72
CA GLY A 53 2.04 -7.70 -10.37
C GLY A 53 2.20 -9.21 -10.11
N ASN A 54 1.67 -9.72 -9.00
CA ASN A 54 1.73 -11.13 -8.65
C ASN A 54 0.76 -11.97 -9.50
N GLY A 55 1.21 -12.31 -10.71
CA GLY A 55 0.44 -13.07 -11.69
C GLY A 55 0.71 -12.63 -13.12
N ARG A 56 1.34 -11.47 -13.33
CA ARG A 56 1.79 -11.00 -14.65
C ARG A 56 3.22 -11.45 -14.92
N PHE A 57 3.37 -12.66 -15.45
CA PHE A 57 4.62 -13.15 -16.03
C PHE A 57 4.68 -12.79 -17.53
N THR A 58 4.62 -11.51 -17.86
CA THR A 58 4.88 -11.05 -19.24
C THR A 58 6.30 -10.52 -19.32
N LYS A 59 7.01 -10.80 -20.42
CA LYS A 59 8.28 -10.12 -20.71
C LYS A 59 8.00 -8.61 -20.73
N ALA A 60 8.80 -7.84 -20.01
CA ALA A 60 8.87 -6.41 -20.24
C ALA A 60 9.41 -6.18 -21.66
N ASP A 61 8.83 -5.23 -22.40
CA ASP A 61 9.32 -4.79 -23.71
C ASP A 61 10.77 -4.30 -23.64
#